data_AF-A0A382TYW2-F1
#
_entry.id   AF-A0A382TYW2-F1
#
_cell.length_a   1.000
_cell.length_b   1.000
_cell.length_c   1.000
_cell.angle_alpha   90.00
_cell.angle_beta   90.00
_cell.angle_gamma   90.00
#
_symmetry.space_group_name_H-M   'P 1'
#
loop_
_entity.id
_entity.type
_entity.pdbx_description
1 polymer ?
#
loop_
_entity_poly.entity_id
_entity_poly.type
_entity_poly.pdbx_seq_one_letter_code
_entity_poly.pdbx_strand_id
1 'polypeptide(L)'
;LKKVTLALIGIGVIYFVGSFYPKILQTLVVNPNELIKETPFIEHTIAGSLLAYGLDTTVTKTLTGAEALNADSIRDNSLTIENIRLWDQEPLLDTLGQLQEIRTYYQFNSVDNDRYTIDGRYRQTLLSPRELESENLPNRTWINEHLTFTHGYGVTLSPVNQITPQGLPVLFIKDIPPRSNVDLKVEQPEIYFGELSNDHVFVNTGTKEFDYPEGEKNVYKNYEGSGGFLVESFIRKALLAARFKTLKILFSQDINSESRVLMYRNITERVLKVVPFLRLDGDPYLVVTEGKMKWIY
;
A
#
# COMPACT_ATOMS: atom_id res chain seq x y z
N LEU A 1 28.91 -10.81 53.41
CA LEU A 1 28.83 -9.38 53.04
C LEU A 1 29.99 -8.90 52.16
N LYS A 2 31.27 -8.97 52.57
CA LYS A 2 32.41 -8.42 51.80
C LYS A 2 32.48 -8.80 50.31
N LYS A 3 32.18 -10.06 49.94
CA LYS A 3 32.18 -10.52 48.53
C LYS A 3 31.06 -9.90 47.69
N VAL A 4 29.88 -9.66 48.28
CA VAL A 4 28.73 -9.04 47.61
C VAL A 4 28.99 -7.55 47.40
N THR A 5 29.59 -6.88 48.40
CA THR A 5 30.00 -5.48 48.28
C THR A 5 31.05 -5.30 47.18
N LEU A 6 32.04 -6.19 47.10
CA LEU A 6 33.06 -6.16 46.04
C LEU A 6 32.44 -6.36 44.65
N ALA A 7 31.49 -7.27 44.50
CA ALA A 7 30.79 -7.53 43.23
C ALA A 7 29.94 -6.32 42.80
N LEU A 8 29.21 -5.69 43.73
CA LEU A 8 28.42 -4.48 43.45
C LEU A 8 29.29 -3.29 43.08
N ILE A 9 30.44 -3.12 43.73
CA ILE A 9 31.43 -2.10 43.35
C ILE A 9 31.98 -2.41 41.96
N GLY A 10 32.30 -3.67 41.66
CA GLY A 10 32.75 -4.09 40.34
C GLY A 10 31.74 -3.77 39.24
N ILE A 11 30.46 -4.11 39.46
CA ILE A 11 29.36 -3.79 38.52
C ILE A 11 29.19 -2.28 38.37
N GLY A 12 29.26 -1.53 39.48
CA GLY A 12 29.17 -0.08 39.46
C GLY A 12 30.31 0.56 38.66
N VAL A 13 31.53 0.05 38.79
CA VAL A 13 32.69 0.51 38.01
C VAL A 13 32.52 0.17 36.53
N ILE A 14 32.10 -1.05 36.19
CA ILE A 14 31.86 -1.44 34.79
C ILE A 14 30.78 -0.56 34.16
N TYR A 15 29.68 -0.30 34.87
CA TYR A 15 28.61 0.57 34.38
C TYR A 15 29.07 2.01 34.19
N PHE A 16 29.84 2.54 35.16
CA PHE A 16 30.37 3.89 35.10
C PHE A 16 31.37 4.06 33.95
N VAL A 17 32.32 3.12 33.80
CA VAL A 17 33.27 3.12 32.69
C VAL A 17 32.56 2.93 31.36
N GLY A 18 31.58 2.03 31.26
CA GLY A 18 30.82 1.82 30.02
C GLY A 18 29.98 3.03 29.60
N SER A 19 29.46 3.81 30.56
CA SER A 19 28.47 4.86 30.27
C SER A 19 29.02 6.28 30.26
N PHE A 20 30.02 6.58 31.11
CA PHE A 20 30.54 7.94 31.30
C PHE A 20 31.88 8.17 30.61
N TYR A 21 32.76 7.17 30.57
CA TYR A 21 34.07 7.32 29.93
C TYR A 21 33.96 7.65 28.43
N PRO A 22 33.09 6.99 27.63
CA PRO A 22 32.92 7.35 26.22
C PRO A 22 32.42 8.79 26.04
N LYS A 23 31.52 9.28 26.90
CA LYS A 23 31.01 10.66 26.81
C LYS A 23 32.09 11.70 27.06
N ILE A 24 32.96 11.45 28.03
CA ILE A 24 34.10 12.33 28.34
C ILE A 24 35.09 12.33 27.17
N LEU A 25 35.44 11.14 26.64
CA LEU A 25 36.33 11.01 25.50
C LEU A 25 35.75 11.67 24.24
N GLN A 26 34.45 11.48 23.99
CA GLN A 26 33.72 12.14 22.90
C GLN A 26 33.82 13.66 23.02
N THR A 27 33.53 14.21 24.19
CA THR A 27 33.44 15.67 24.38
C THR A 27 34.81 16.35 24.35
N LEU A 28 35.84 15.73 24.92
CA LEU A 28 37.14 16.36 25.11
C LEU A 28 38.18 15.99 24.05
N VAL A 29 38.04 14.86 23.36
CA VAL A 29 39.03 14.36 22.40
C VAL A 29 38.47 14.25 20.99
N VAL A 30 37.27 13.69 20.84
CA VAL A 30 36.66 13.46 19.51
C VAL A 30 36.06 14.76 18.98
N ASN A 31 35.07 15.36 19.64
CA ASN A 31 34.37 16.56 19.17
C ASN A 31 35.31 17.72 18.74
N PRO A 32 36.43 18.01 19.46
CA PRO A 32 37.34 19.07 19.03
C PRO A 32 38.11 18.76 17.74
N ASN A 33 38.29 17.48 17.39
CA ASN A 33 39.03 17.00 16.22
C ASN A 33 38.24 15.91 15.48
N GLU A 34 36.93 16.09 15.36
CA GLU A 34 35.99 15.01 14.99
C GLU A 34 36.31 14.45 13.62
N LEU A 35 36.55 15.33 12.63
CA LEU A 35 36.94 14.92 11.29
C LEU A 35 38.12 13.93 11.31
N ILE A 36 39.21 14.25 12.00
CA ILE A 36 40.41 13.40 12.02
C ILE A 36 40.13 12.09 12.78
N LYS A 37 39.37 12.16 13.87
CA LYS A 37 39.12 11.00 14.75
C LYS A 37 38.07 10.03 14.20
N GLU A 38 37.07 10.53 13.49
CA GLU A 38 35.98 9.74 12.91
C GLU A 38 36.24 9.30 11.46
N THR A 39 37.06 10.03 10.68
CA THR A 39 37.40 9.65 9.29
C THR A 39 37.73 8.16 9.11
N PRO A 40 38.64 7.53 9.89
CA PRO A 40 38.96 6.11 9.68
C PRO A 40 37.75 5.19 9.90
N PHE A 41 36.88 5.51 10.88
CA PHE A 41 35.67 4.72 11.13
C PHE A 41 34.61 4.92 10.05
N ILE A 42 34.51 6.14 9.50
CA ILE A 42 33.66 6.43 8.33
C ILE A 42 34.18 5.66 7.11
N GLU A 43 35.48 5.66 6.85
CA GLU A 43 36.08 4.88 5.75
C GLU A 43 35.83 3.38 5.91
N HIS A 44 35.98 2.83 7.11
CA HIS A 44 35.64 1.43 7.40
C HIS A 44 34.15 1.14 7.19
N THR A 45 33.27 2.08 7.57
CA THR A 45 31.82 1.94 7.38
C THR A 45 31.45 1.98 5.89
N ILE A 46 32.06 2.88 5.12
CA ILE A 46 31.88 2.96 3.67
C ILE A 46 32.40 1.68 3.01
N ALA A 47 33.63 1.26 3.32
CA ALA A 47 34.23 0.04 2.76
C ALA A 47 33.41 -1.22 3.11
N GLY A 48 32.96 -1.33 4.36
CA GLY A 48 32.09 -2.42 4.81
C GLY A 48 30.74 -2.42 4.10
N SER A 49 30.15 -1.24 3.86
CA SER A 49 28.90 -1.11 3.11
C SER A 49 29.09 -1.48 1.64
N LEU A 50 30.14 -0.97 1.00
CA LEU A 50 30.46 -1.30 -0.39
C LEU A 50 30.66 -2.81 -0.55
N LEU A 51 31.40 -3.46 0.36
CA LEU A 51 31.60 -4.91 0.35
C LEU A 51 30.28 -5.67 0.57
N ALA A 52 29.47 -5.26 1.54
CA ALA A 52 28.20 -5.94 1.87
C ALA A 52 27.20 -5.91 0.70
N TYR A 53 27.18 -4.82 -0.07
CA TYR A 53 26.35 -4.69 -1.26
C TYR A 53 27.05 -5.14 -2.56
N GLY A 54 28.29 -5.65 -2.49
CA GLY A 54 29.09 -6.06 -3.65
C GLY A 54 29.45 -4.91 -4.60
N LEU A 55 29.47 -3.69 -4.10
CA LEU A 55 29.77 -2.47 -4.84
C LEU A 55 31.27 -2.17 -4.95
N ASP A 56 32.10 -2.82 -4.13
CA ASP A 56 33.56 -2.67 -4.12
C ASP A 56 34.25 -3.13 -5.42
N THR A 57 33.58 -3.99 -6.19
CA THR A 57 34.05 -4.50 -7.49
C THR A 57 33.32 -3.91 -8.70
N THR A 58 32.44 -2.93 -8.49
CA THR A 58 31.64 -2.35 -9.57
C THR A 58 32.45 -1.40 -10.44
N VAL A 59 32.15 -1.39 -11.73
CA VAL A 59 32.76 -0.48 -12.70
C VAL A 59 31.87 0.75 -12.83
N THR A 60 32.33 1.88 -12.30
CA THR A 60 31.66 3.16 -12.52
C THR A 60 31.82 3.57 -13.98
N LYS A 61 30.69 3.64 -14.72
CA LYS A 61 30.65 4.23 -16.06
C LYS A 61 29.97 5.59 -15.98
N THR A 62 30.74 6.64 -16.21
CA THR A 62 30.18 7.99 -16.36
C THR A 62 29.49 8.09 -17.71
N LEU A 63 28.16 8.24 -17.72
CA LEU A 63 27.41 8.54 -18.93
C LEU A 63 27.67 10.00 -19.29
N THR A 64 28.41 10.25 -20.38
CA THR A 64 28.78 11.60 -20.82
C THR A 64 27.63 12.33 -21.53
N GLY A 65 26.51 11.64 -21.82
CA GLY A 65 25.32 12.20 -22.47
C GLY A 65 25.57 12.79 -23.87
N ALA A 66 26.75 12.56 -24.45
CA ALA A 66 27.27 13.30 -25.59
C ALA A 66 27.09 12.60 -26.95
N GLU A 67 26.34 11.49 -27.01
CA GLU A 67 26.01 10.88 -28.29
C GLU A 67 24.99 11.77 -29.03
N ALA A 68 25.33 12.14 -30.27
CA ALA A 68 24.44 12.90 -31.12
C ALA A 68 23.21 12.05 -31.46
N LEU A 69 22.03 12.48 -31.01
CA LEU A 69 20.75 11.85 -31.38
C LEU A 69 20.61 11.87 -32.90
N ASN A 70 20.47 10.69 -33.51
CA ASN A 70 20.15 10.56 -34.92
C ASN A 70 18.80 9.84 -35.10
N ALA A 71 18.22 9.94 -36.30
CA ALA A 71 16.88 9.42 -36.56
C ALA A 71 16.79 7.89 -36.45
N ASP A 72 17.87 7.16 -36.71
CA ASP A 72 17.91 5.70 -36.57
C ASP A 72 17.88 5.31 -35.08
N SER A 73 18.70 5.98 -34.25
CA SER A 73 18.71 5.79 -32.80
C SER A 73 17.35 6.03 -32.15
N ILE A 74 16.58 7.02 -32.62
CA ILE A 74 15.20 7.27 -32.14
C ILE A 74 14.27 6.11 -32.53
N ARG A 75 14.35 5.63 -33.78
CA ARG A 75 13.50 4.54 -34.28
C ARG A 75 13.77 3.23 -33.54
N ASP A 76 15.05 2.93 -33.30
CA ASP A 76 15.49 1.73 -32.59
C ASP A 76 15.10 1.74 -31.11
N ASN A 77 14.85 2.92 -30.52
CA ASN A 77 14.46 3.10 -29.13
C ASN A 77 13.00 3.56 -28.94
N SER A 78 12.14 3.27 -29.92
CA SER A 78 10.72 3.64 -29.90
C SER A 78 10.00 3.19 -28.61
N LEU A 79 10.25 1.97 -28.12
CA LEU A 79 9.67 1.47 -26.86
C LEU A 79 10.05 2.34 -25.65
N THR A 80 11.29 2.83 -25.59
CA THR A 80 11.73 3.72 -24.52
C THR A 80 11.00 5.04 -24.60
N ILE A 81 10.92 5.64 -25.80
CA ILE A 81 10.27 6.93 -26.04
C ILE A 81 8.77 6.86 -25.73
N GLU A 82 8.11 5.77 -26.15
CA GLU A 82 6.69 5.53 -25.90
C GLU A 82 6.37 5.24 -24.42
N ASN A 83 7.38 5.11 -23.56
CA ASN A 83 7.22 4.80 -22.13
C ASN A 83 8.02 5.73 -21.22
N ILE A 84 8.49 6.88 -21.72
CA ILE A 84 9.15 7.89 -20.87
C ILE A 84 8.16 8.37 -19.82
N ARG A 85 8.48 8.10 -18.55
CA ARG A 85 7.65 8.53 -17.44
C ARG A 85 7.75 10.04 -17.25
N LEU A 86 6.63 10.73 -17.48
CA LEU A 86 6.45 12.15 -17.22
C LEU A 86 5.85 12.40 -15.84
N TRP A 87 5.06 11.44 -15.34
CA TRP A 87 4.38 11.54 -14.05
C TRP A 87 5.22 11.00 -12.90
N ASP A 88 5.24 11.73 -11.80
CA ASP A 88 5.68 11.22 -10.51
C ASP A 88 4.48 10.71 -9.70
N GLN A 89 4.70 9.79 -8.76
CA GLN A 89 3.64 9.10 -8.02
C GLN A 89 2.91 10.06 -7.07
N GLU A 90 3.62 10.86 -6.29
CA GLU A 90 2.99 11.74 -5.28
C GLU A 90 2.10 12.83 -5.92
N PRO A 91 2.56 13.60 -6.93
CA PRO A 91 1.72 14.61 -7.56
C PRO A 91 0.53 14.01 -8.32
N LEU A 92 0.72 12.80 -8.88
CA LEU A 92 -0.38 12.09 -9.53
C LEU A 92 -1.43 11.67 -8.51
N LEU A 93 -1.02 11.15 -7.35
CA LEU A 93 -1.92 10.75 -6.27
C LEU A 93 -2.82 11.91 -5.83
N ASP A 94 -2.24 13.09 -5.58
CA ASP A 94 -3.00 14.30 -5.23
C ASP A 94 -4.01 14.68 -6.31
N THR A 95 -3.61 14.57 -7.57
CA THR A 95 -4.45 14.89 -8.73
C THR A 95 -5.59 13.88 -8.87
N LEU A 96 -5.32 12.59 -8.65
CA LEU A 96 -6.36 11.55 -8.65
C LEU A 96 -7.34 11.75 -7.50
N GLY A 97 -6.87 12.15 -6.32
CA GLY A 97 -7.71 12.53 -5.18
C GLY A 97 -8.77 13.57 -5.60
N GLN A 98 -8.31 14.65 -6.22
CA GLN A 98 -9.19 15.74 -6.67
C GLN A 98 -10.15 15.34 -7.80
N LEU A 99 -9.67 14.55 -8.76
CA LEU A 99 -10.42 14.25 -9.99
C LEU A 99 -11.32 13.02 -9.87
N GLN A 100 -10.98 12.05 -9.01
CA GLN A 100 -11.48 10.68 -9.12
C GLN A 100 -11.93 10.05 -7.79
N GLU A 101 -11.80 10.71 -6.64
CA GLU A 101 -12.39 10.19 -5.39
C GLU A 101 -13.91 10.23 -5.43
N ILE A 102 -14.49 11.31 -5.98
CA ILE A 102 -15.94 11.53 -6.19
C ILE A 102 -16.74 11.65 -4.88
N ARG A 103 -16.33 10.97 -3.81
CA ARG A 103 -16.89 10.98 -2.45
C ARG A 103 -15.75 10.89 -1.44
N THR A 104 -15.94 11.51 -0.28
CA THR A 104 -14.91 11.66 0.76
C THR A 104 -14.50 10.34 1.43
N TYR A 105 -15.34 9.31 1.37
CA TYR A 105 -15.03 7.99 1.94
C TYR A 105 -14.26 7.09 0.97
N TYR A 106 -14.09 7.53 -0.29
CA TYR A 106 -13.14 6.89 -1.19
C TYR A 106 -11.82 7.63 -1.13
N GLN A 107 -10.73 6.87 -1.17
CA GLN A 107 -9.39 7.40 -1.11
C GLN A 107 -8.45 6.59 -1.99
N PHE A 108 -7.49 7.27 -2.60
CA PHE A 108 -6.34 6.63 -3.23
C PHE A 108 -5.19 6.62 -2.22
N ASN A 109 -4.63 5.45 -1.94
CA ASN A 109 -3.55 5.29 -0.96
C ASN A 109 -2.16 5.48 -1.58
N SER A 110 -1.97 4.86 -2.74
CA SER A 110 -0.69 4.71 -3.43
C SER A 110 -0.91 4.74 -4.94
N VAL A 111 0.14 5.05 -5.69
CA VAL A 111 0.15 4.97 -7.15
C VAL A 111 1.28 4.06 -7.58
N ASP A 112 0.96 2.98 -8.28
CA ASP A 112 1.93 1.96 -8.67
C ASP A 112 2.26 2.00 -10.15
N ASN A 113 3.50 1.68 -10.49
CA ASN A 113 3.90 1.47 -11.88
C ASN A 113 3.59 0.04 -12.30
N ASP A 114 2.92 -0.10 -13.44
CA ASP A 114 2.62 -1.40 -14.04
C ASP A 114 2.80 -1.35 -15.56
N ARG A 115 2.70 -2.50 -16.22
CA ARG A 115 2.92 -2.64 -17.66
C ARG A 115 1.87 -3.55 -18.29
N TYR A 116 1.19 -3.02 -19.29
CA TYR A 116 0.14 -3.71 -20.02
C TYR A 116 0.42 -3.71 -21.52
N THR A 117 -0.08 -4.72 -22.22
CA THR A 117 -0.24 -4.64 -23.66
C THR A 117 -1.62 -4.05 -23.94
N ILE A 118 -1.64 -2.78 -24.36
CA ILE A 118 -2.86 -2.01 -24.60
C ILE A 118 -2.93 -1.66 -26.08
N ASP A 119 -4.02 -2.05 -26.74
CA ASP A 119 -4.24 -1.93 -28.19
C ASP A 119 -3.06 -2.53 -28.99
N GLY A 120 -2.55 -3.67 -28.54
CA GLY A 120 -1.38 -4.35 -29.13
C GLY A 120 -0.03 -3.66 -28.90
N ARG A 121 0.03 -2.61 -28.07
CA ARG A 121 1.27 -1.88 -27.75
C ARG A 121 1.66 -2.07 -26.30
N TYR A 122 2.94 -2.30 -26.06
CA TYR A 122 3.47 -2.39 -24.71
C TYR A 122 3.56 -0.99 -24.08
N ARG A 123 2.77 -0.76 -23.03
CA ARG A 123 2.66 0.52 -22.34
C ARG A 123 2.94 0.37 -20.86
N GLN A 124 3.74 1.27 -20.33
CA GLN A 124 3.88 1.51 -18.91
C GLN A 124 2.76 2.45 -18.45
N THR A 125 2.17 2.09 -17.32
CA THR A 125 1.02 2.77 -16.75
C THR A 125 1.27 3.05 -15.28
N LEU A 126 0.57 4.05 -14.77
CA LEU A 126 0.40 4.30 -13.35
C LEU A 126 -1.03 3.93 -12.99
N LEU A 127 -1.19 3.11 -11.95
CA LEU A 127 -2.51 2.70 -11.49
C LEU A 127 -2.70 3.09 -10.02
N SER A 128 -3.95 3.26 -9.61
CA SER A 128 -4.26 3.49 -8.20
C SER A 128 -5.66 2.98 -7.87
N PRO A 129 -5.78 2.04 -6.91
CA PRO A 129 -7.08 1.53 -6.47
C PRO A 129 -7.86 2.59 -5.69
N ARG A 130 -9.16 2.68 -5.96
CA ARG A 130 -10.07 3.53 -5.19
C ARG A 130 -10.59 2.73 -4.00
N GLU A 131 -9.93 2.86 -2.86
CA GLU A 131 -10.27 2.14 -1.65
C GLU A 131 -11.28 2.88 -0.78
N LEU A 132 -11.93 2.15 0.12
CA LEU A 132 -12.87 2.70 1.09
C LEU A 132 -12.15 2.97 2.41
N GLU A 133 -12.07 4.25 2.79
CA GLU A 133 -11.62 4.67 4.10
C GLU A 133 -12.84 4.83 5.03
N SER A 134 -13.01 3.87 5.94
CA SER A 134 -14.18 3.83 6.84
C SER A 134 -14.21 5.02 7.80
N GLU A 135 -13.05 5.58 8.14
CA GLU A 135 -12.95 6.72 9.04
C GLU A 135 -13.53 8.01 8.46
N ASN A 136 -13.61 8.10 7.13
CA ASN A 136 -14.11 9.26 6.40
C ASN A 136 -15.61 9.17 6.05
N LEU A 137 -16.32 8.15 6.56
CA LEU A 137 -17.75 8.03 6.38
C LEU A 137 -18.48 9.19 7.09
N PRO A 138 -19.44 9.88 6.43
CA PRO A 138 -20.13 11.04 7.01
C PRO A 138 -21.00 10.67 8.22
N ASN A 139 -21.46 9.42 8.32
CA ASN A 139 -22.18 8.91 9.47
C ASN A 139 -21.65 7.52 9.85
N ARG A 140 -20.76 7.50 10.85
CA ARG A 140 -20.04 6.32 11.34
C ARG A 140 -20.87 5.50 12.33
N THR A 141 -21.97 4.94 11.85
CA THR A 141 -22.70 3.92 12.63
C THR A 141 -22.08 2.55 12.39
N TRP A 142 -22.21 1.65 13.37
CA TRP A 142 -21.75 0.27 13.24
C TRP A 142 -22.38 -0.46 12.03
N ILE A 143 -23.63 -0.12 11.68
CA ILE A 143 -24.30 -0.66 10.49
C ILE A 143 -23.61 -0.13 9.23
N ASN A 144 -23.31 1.16 9.17
CA ASN A 144 -22.62 1.73 8.01
C ASN A 144 -21.20 1.19 7.84
N GLU A 145 -20.42 1.12 8.91
CA GLU A 145 -19.02 0.67 8.87
C GLU A 145 -18.88 -0.83 8.58
N HIS A 146 -19.85 -1.65 9.01
CA HIS A 146 -19.69 -3.11 8.94
C HIS A 146 -20.67 -3.84 8.04
N LEU A 147 -21.81 -3.24 7.65
CA LEU A 147 -22.85 -3.91 6.85
C LEU A 147 -23.15 -3.17 5.54
N THR A 148 -23.09 -1.83 5.53
CA THR A 148 -23.45 -1.03 4.35
C THR A 148 -22.23 -0.73 3.49
N PHE A 149 -21.20 -0.05 4.02
CA PHE A 149 -20.00 0.33 3.28
C PHE A 149 -18.94 -0.75 3.47
N THR A 150 -18.98 -1.77 2.63
CA THR A 150 -18.15 -2.97 2.82
C THR A 150 -16.92 -3.02 1.93
N HIS A 151 -16.83 -2.23 0.87
CA HIS A 151 -15.76 -2.32 -0.13
C HIS A 151 -15.42 -0.96 -0.76
N GLY A 152 -14.17 -0.82 -1.23
CA GLY A 152 -13.77 0.21 -2.19
C GLY A 152 -14.29 -0.11 -3.59
N TYR A 153 -14.12 0.79 -4.56
CA TYR A 153 -14.74 0.61 -5.88
C TYR A 153 -13.90 1.14 -7.04
N GLY A 154 -13.29 0.20 -7.76
CA GLY A 154 -12.59 0.42 -9.02
C GLY A 154 -11.14 0.85 -8.87
N VAL A 155 -10.55 1.19 -10.00
CA VAL A 155 -9.14 1.56 -10.12
C VAL A 155 -9.03 2.65 -11.18
N THR A 156 -8.10 3.57 -10.99
CA THR A 156 -7.71 4.54 -12.02
C THR A 156 -6.45 4.05 -12.69
N LEU A 157 -6.33 4.29 -14.00
CA LEU A 157 -5.17 3.87 -14.77
C LEU A 157 -4.81 4.95 -15.78
N SER A 158 -3.56 5.40 -15.77
CA SER A 158 -3.01 6.45 -16.63
C SER A 158 -1.78 5.92 -17.36
N PRO A 159 -1.54 6.23 -18.65
CA PRO A 159 -0.23 6.06 -19.23
C PRO A 159 0.78 6.98 -18.52
N VAL A 160 2.04 6.56 -18.46
CA VAL A 160 3.09 7.35 -17.81
C VAL A 160 3.53 8.58 -18.60
N ASN A 161 3.25 8.61 -19.91
CA ASN A 161 3.85 9.53 -20.86
C ASN A 161 2.86 10.50 -21.55
N GLN A 162 1.62 10.60 -21.05
CA GLN A 162 0.61 11.48 -21.65
C GLN A 162 0.07 12.48 -20.65
N ILE A 163 -0.09 13.70 -21.14
CA ILE A 163 -0.69 14.82 -20.43
C ILE A 163 -1.82 15.38 -21.30
N THR A 164 -2.88 15.84 -20.65
CA THR A 164 -3.91 16.63 -21.32
C THR A 164 -3.39 18.05 -21.61
N PRO A 165 -4.04 18.82 -22.51
CA PRO A 165 -3.66 20.22 -22.75
C PRO A 165 -3.72 21.11 -21.48
N GLN A 166 -4.48 20.70 -20.47
CA GLN A 166 -4.61 21.38 -19.18
C GLN A 166 -3.52 20.97 -18.18
N GLY A 167 -2.61 20.06 -18.55
CA GLY A 167 -1.57 19.54 -17.66
C GLY A 167 -2.06 18.50 -16.66
N LEU A 168 -3.25 17.91 -16.89
CA LEU A 168 -3.80 16.80 -16.08
C LEU A 168 -3.44 15.44 -16.68
N PRO A 169 -3.44 14.34 -15.89
CA PRO A 169 -3.25 12.99 -16.40
C PRO A 169 -4.34 12.60 -17.39
N VAL A 170 -3.93 11.91 -18.46
CA VAL A 170 -4.87 11.18 -19.32
C VAL A 170 -5.27 9.92 -18.57
N LEU A 171 -6.56 9.63 -18.42
CA LEU A 171 -7.01 8.42 -17.74
C LEU A 171 -7.55 7.42 -18.76
N PHE A 172 -6.98 6.21 -18.78
CA PHE A 172 -7.50 5.07 -19.52
C PHE A 172 -8.67 4.40 -18.82
N ILE A 173 -8.56 4.21 -17.49
CA ILE A 173 -9.65 3.74 -16.64
C ILE A 173 -9.98 4.84 -15.64
N LYS A 174 -11.26 5.21 -15.53
CA LYS A 174 -11.74 6.31 -14.68
C LYS A 174 -13.21 6.17 -14.29
N ASP A 175 -13.66 7.11 -13.47
CA ASP A 175 -15.03 7.33 -13.01
C ASP A 175 -15.56 6.23 -12.07
N ILE A 176 -16.83 6.38 -11.69
CA ILE A 176 -17.60 5.40 -10.94
C ILE A 176 -19.00 5.26 -11.58
N PRO A 177 -19.38 4.07 -12.06
CA PRO A 177 -18.57 2.86 -12.16
C PRO A 177 -17.39 3.01 -13.14
N PRO A 178 -16.30 2.22 -13.00
CA PRO A 178 -15.12 2.32 -13.86
C PRO A 178 -15.46 2.17 -15.34
N ARG A 179 -15.01 3.14 -16.13
CA ARG A 179 -15.08 3.14 -17.59
C ARG A 179 -13.68 3.06 -18.14
N SER A 180 -13.49 2.15 -19.09
CA SER A 180 -12.26 2.02 -19.85
C SER A 180 -12.45 2.55 -21.27
N ASN A 181 -11.48 3.32 -21.76
CA ASN A 181 -11.40 3.74 -23.16
C ASN A 181 -10.38 2.92 -23.98
N VAL A 182 -9.82 1.86 -23.39
CA VAL A 182 -8.85 0.95 -23.99
C VAL A 182 -9.30 -0.51 -23.86
N ASP A 183 -8.55 -1.45 -24.44
CA ASP A 183 -8.81 -2.90 -24.39
C ASP A 183 -8.50 -3.58 -23.04
N LEU A 184 -8.42 -2.81 -21.95
CA LEU A 184 -8.28 -3.30 -20.57
C LEU A 184 -9.55 -2.97 -19.78
N LYS A 185 -10.25 -3.98 -19.26
CA LYS A 185 -11.53 -3.80 -18.54
C LYS A 185 -11.45 -4.32 -17.11
N VAL A 186 -12.26 -3.72 -16.24
CA VAL A 186 -12.48 -4.15 -14.86
C VAL A 186 -13.93 -4.60 -14.76
N GLU A 187 -14.15 -5.90 -14.65
CA GLU A 187 -15.48 -6.52 -14.58
C GLU A 187 -15.98 -6.64 -13.13
N GLN A 188 -15.04 -6.82 -12.19
CA GLN A 188 -15.32 -6.88 -10.74
C GLN A 188 -14.59 -5.71 -10.05
N PRO A 189 -15.20 -4.52 -10.02
CA PRO A 189 -14.58 -3.32 -9.44
C PRO A 189 -14.59 -3.30 -7.90
N GLU A 190 -15.24 -4.24 -7.22
CA GLU A 190 -15.39 -4.21 -5.77
C GLU A 190 -14.09 -4.62 -5.04
N ILE A 191 -13.57 -3.73 -4.20
CA ILE A 191 -12.33 -3.93 -3.42
C ILE A 191 -12.67 -4.25 -1.97
N TYR A 192 -12.81 -5.55 -1.68
CA TYR A 192 -13.06 -6.02 -0.32
C TYR A 192 -11.80 -6.16 0.54
N PHE A 193 -10.63 -6.26 -0.09
CA PHE A 193 -9.34 -6.37 0.57
C PHE A 193 -8.40 -5.37 -0.10
N GLY A 194 -7.75 -4.53 0.71
CA GLY A 194 -6.86 -3.49 0.23
C GLY A 194 -5.97 -2.97 1.35
N GLU A 195 -5.34 -1.83 1.14
CA GLU A 195 -4.44 -1.18 2.08
C GLU A 195 -5.18 -0.39 3.18
N LEU A 196 -6.25 0.32 2.83
CA LEU A 196 -7.04 1.20 3.73
C LEU A 196 -8.23 0.47 4.39
N SER A 197 -8.28 -0.86 4.26
CA SER A 197 -9.43 -1.63 4.72
C SER A 197 -9.58 -1.66 6.25
N ASN A 198 -10.83 -1.67 6.72
CA ASN A 198 -11.16 -1.84 8.14
C ASN A 198 -10.88 -3.26 8.68
N ASP A 199 -11.08 -3.47 9.98
CA ASP A 199 -10.78 -4.75 10.63
C ASP A 199 -11.68 -5.91 10.15
N HIS A 200 -12.99 -5.65 10.01
CA HIS A 200 -13.99 -6.61 9.57
C HIS A 200 -15.24 -5.98 8.96
N VAL A 201 -15.90 -6.72 8.06
CA VAL A 201 -17.25 -6.44 7.57
C VAL A 201 -18.07 -7.72 7.49
N PHE A 202 -19.39 -7.56 7.56
CA PHE A 202 -20.36 -8.60 7.27
C PHE A 202 -20.94 -8.35 5.88
N VAL A 203 -20.86 -9.37 5.04
CA VAL A 203 -21.33 -9.34 3.65
C VAL A 203 -22.44 -10.36 3.46
N ASN A 204 -23.24 -10.19 2.41
CA ASN A 204 -24.44 -11.00 2.16
C ASN A 204 -25.38 -11.00 3.38
N THR A 205 -25.71 -9.80 3.88
CA THR A 205 -26.60 -9.59 5.04
C THR A 205 -28.00 -9.19 4.58
N GLY A 206 -28.94 -9.05 5.51
CA GLY A 206 -30.26 -8.46 5.25
C GLY A 206 -30.19 -6.99 4.80
N THR A 207 -29.10 -6.29 5.16
CA THR A 207 -28.76 -4.96 4.67
C THR A 207 -27.99 -5.08 3.37
N LYS A 208 -28.45 -4.40 2.32
CA LYS A 208 -27.73 -4.35 1.04
C LYS A 208 -26.44 -3.54 1.18
N GLU A 209 -25.37 -4.03 0.56
CA GLU A 209 -24.09 -3.34 0.54
C GLU A 209 -24.15 -2.19 -0.48
N PHE A 210 -23.64 -1.03 -0.08
CA PHE A 210 -23.49 0.11 -0.97
C PHE A 210 -22.41 -0.21 -2.00
N ASP A 211 -22.74 -0.02 -3.27
CA ASP A 211 -21.87 -0.32 -4.40
C ASP A 211 -21.18 0.97 -4.88
N TYR A 212 -21.98 1.92 -5.40
CA TYR A 212 -21.50 3.22 -5.84
C TYR A 212 -22.61 4.28 -5.89
N PRO A 213 -22.28 5.58 -5.90
CA PRO A 213 -23.26 6.64 -6.11
C PRO A 213 -23.54 6.86 -7.59
N GLU A 214 -24.82 6.98 -7.95
CA GLU A 214 -25.30 7.32 -9.29
C GLU A 214 -26.10 8.64 -9.23
N GLY A 215 -25.39 9.77 -9.38
CA GLY A 215 -25.96 11.10 -9.18
C GLY A 215 -26.41 11.30 -7.73
N GLU A 216 -27.72 11.52 -7.54
CA GLU A 216 -28.38 11.63 -6.22
C GLU A 216 -28.85 10.29 -5.66
N LYS A 217 -28.73 9.19 -6.42
CA LYS A 217 -29.11 7.84 -6.00
C LYS A 217 -27.89 7.02 -5.62
N ASN A 218 -28.13 5.95 -4.87
CA ASN A 218 -27.12 4.97 -4.54
C ASN A 218 -27.49 3.63 -5.19
N VAL A 219 -26.49 2.99 -5.80
CA VAL A 219 -26.58 1.63 -6.29
C VAL A 219 -26.10 0.71 -5.18
N TYR A 220 -26.75 -0.45 -5.07
CA TYR A 220 -26.48 -1.43 -4.03
C TYR A 220 -26.31 -2.80 -4.67
N LYS A 221 -25.36 -3.57 -4.13
CA LYS A 221 -25.05 -4.91 -4.57
C LYS A 221 -24.81 -5.79 -3.35
N ASN A 222 -25.01 -7.10 -3.47
CA ASN A 222 -24.63 -8.04 -2.43
C ASN A 222 -23.35 -8.76 -2.86
N TYR A 223 -22.53 -9.15 -1.89
CA TYR A 223 -21.33 -9.92 -2.16
C TYR A 223 -21.60 -11.25 -2.86
N GLU A 224 -20.99 -11.42 -4.03
CA GLU A 224 -21.10 -12.62 -4.88
C GLU A 224 -19.92 -13.59 -4.67
N GLY A 225 -18.93 -13.20 -3.86
CA GLY A 225 -17.74 -14.00 -3.63
C GLY A 225 -17.94 -15.13 -2.62
N SER A 226 -16.98 -16.06 -2.59
CA SER A 226 -16.97 -17.18 -1.64
C SER A 226 -16.05 -16.96 -0.44
N GLY A 227 -15.39 -15.80 -0.37
CA GLY A 227 -14.45 -15.46 0.70
C GLY A 227 -15.14 -15.26 2.06
N GLY A 228 -14.34 -15.24 3.12
CA GLY A 228 -14.83 -15.03 4.48
C GLY A 228 -15.36 -16.28 5.17
N PHE A 229 -15.67 -16.12 6.45
CA PHE A 229 -16.22 -17.17 7.29
C PHE A 229 -17.74 -17.08 7.31
N LEU A 230 -18.42 -18.18 6.99
CA LEU A 230 -19.87 -18.25 7.06
C LEU A 230 -20.35 -18.19 8.52
N VAL A 231 -21.30 -17.29 8.81
CA VAL A 231 -21.87 -17.14 10.14
C VAL A 231 -22.67 -18.40 10.50
N GLU A 232 -23.53 -18.90 9.61
CA GLU A 232 -24.25 -20.20 9.66
C GLU A 232 -25.18 -20.44 10.87
N SER A 233 -24.74 -20.20 12.10
CA SER A 233 -25.46 -20.52 13.33
C SER A 233 -25.33 -19.43 14.41
N PHE A 234 -26.29 -19.44 15.34
CA PHE A 234 -26.29 -18.53 16.49
C PHE A 234 -25.03 -18.68 17.37
N ILE A 235 -24.48 -19.89 17.49
CA ILE A 235 -23.26 -20.14 18.29
C ILE A 235 -22.06 -19.42 17.66
N ARG A 236 -21.87 -19.54 16.34
CA ARG A 236 -20.82 -18.80 15.64
C ARG A 236 -21.03 -17.30 15.72
N LYS A 237 -22.27 -16.83 15.60
CA LYS A 237 -22.63 -15.42 15.79
C LYS A 237 -22.24 -14.91 17.19
N ALA A 238 -22.47 -15.71 18.24
CA ALA A 238 -22.05 -15.41 19.61
C ALA A 238 -20.52 -15.40 19.78
N LEU A 239 -19.80 -16.33 19.13
CA LEU A 239 -18.34 -16.33 19.11
C LEU A 239 -17.76 -15.09 18.41
N LEU A 240 -18.35 -14.69 17.28
CA LEU A 240 -17.97 -13.45 16.58
C LEU A 240 -18.26 -12.22 17.45
N ALA A 241 -19.42 -12.15 18.09
CA ALA A 241 -19.76 -11.08 19.04
C ALA A 241 -18.75 -10.99 20.19
N ALA A 242 -18.30 -12.12 20.73
CA ALA A 242 -17.24 -12.16 21.75
C ALA A 242 -15.88 -11.72 21.19
N ARG A 243 -15.50 -12.19 19.99
CA ARG A 243 -14.23 -11.87 19.33
C ARG A 243 -14.06 -10.39 19.02
N PHE A 244 -15.13 -9.74 18.54
CA PHE A 244 -15.18 -8.31 18.23
C PHE A 244 -15.70 -7.46 19.39
N LYS A 245 -15.98 -8.08 20.55
CA LYS A 245 -16.42 -7.42 21.78
C LYS A 245 -17.64 -6.52 21.58
N THR A 246 -18.59 -6.96 20.75
CA THR A 246 -19.81 -6.20 20.45
C THR A 246 -21.05 -7.09 20.41
N LEU A 247 -22.06 -6.73 21.20
CA LEU A 247 -23.35 -7.42 21.21
C LEU A 247 -24.20 -7.09 19.97
N LYS A 248 -23.84 -6.05 19.21
CA LYS A 248 -24.54 -5.66 17.98
C LYS A 248 -24.56 -6.80 16.96
N ILE A 249 -23.47 -7.57 16.86
CA ILE A 249 -23.40 -8.77 16.02
C ILE A 249 -24.46 -9.77 16.45
N LEU A 250 -24.58 -10.04 17.75
CA LEU A 250 -25.49 -11.07 18.27
C LEU A 250 -26.97 -10.72 18.03
N PHE A 251 -27.34 -9.46 18.23
CA PHE A 251 -28.72 -8.99 18.16
C PHE A 251 -29.14 -8.39 16.81
N SER A 252 -28.22 -8.17 15.87
CA SER A 252 -28.56 -7.71 14.52
C SER A 252 -29.39 -8.77 13.81
N GLN A 253 -30.56 -8.39 13.29
CA GLN A 253 -31.41 -9.29 12.50
C GLN A 253 -30.90 -9.44 11.06
N ASP A 254 -30.10 -8.50 10.59
CA ASP A 254 -29.53 -8.51 9.24
C ASP A 254 -28.46 -9.59 9.08
N ILE A 255 -27.74 -9.93 10.16
CA ILE A 255 -26.76 -11.02 10.14
C ILE A 255 -27.49 -12.36 10.29
N ASN A 256 -27.59 -13.11 9.20
CA ASN A 256 -28.28 -14.39 9.12
C ASN A 256 -27.29 -15.55 8.84
N SER A 257 -27.82 -16.75 8.58
CA SER A 257 -27.01 -17.95 8.34
C SER A 257 -26.21 -17.90 7.03
N GLU A 258 -26.63 -17.10 6.05
CA GLU A 258 -25.99 -16.93 4.75
C GLU A 258 -24.95 -15.80 4.76
N SER A 259 -24.97 -14.96 5.79
CA SER A 259 -24.00 -13.89 5.98
C SER A 259 -22.60 -14.44 6.21
N ARG A 260 -21.61 -13.69 5.70
CA ARG A 260 -20.19 -14.01 5.83
C ARG A 260 -19.47 -12.86 6.52
N VAL A 261 -18.49 -13.17 7.34
CA VAL A 261 -17.58 -12.17 7.89
C VAL A 261 -16.26 -12.18 7.13
N LEU A 262 -15.88 -11.03 6.58
CA LEU A 262 -14.56 -10.77 6.03
C LEU A 262 -13.74 -10.12 7.14
N MET A 263 -12.64 -10.76 7.55
CA MET A 263 -11.73 -10.28 8.59
C MET A 263 -10.31 -10.20 8.04
N TYR A 264 -9.44 -9.43 8.69
CA TYR A 264 -8.06 -9.22 8.24
C TYR A 264 -8.08 -8.75 6.79
N ARG A 265 -8.74 -7.61 6.58
CA ARG A 265 -8.98 -7.08 5.25
C ARG A 265 -7.80 -6.29 4.71
N ASN A 266 -7.00 -5.70 5.61
CA ASN A 266 -5.70 -5.18 5.26
C ASN A 266 -4.82 -6.30 4.69
N ILE A 267 -4.38 -6.13 3.45
CA ILE A 267 -3.66 -7.17 2.70
C ILE A 267 -2.35 -7.59 3.38
N THR A 268 -1.62 -6.64 3.97
CA THR A 268 -0.34 -6.91 4.64
C THR A 268 -0.55 -7.69 5.93
N GLU A 269 -1.51 -7.27 6.76
CA GLU A 269 -1.87 -8.05 7.95
C GLU A 269 -2.31 -9.46 7.55
N ARG A 270 -3.13 -9.58 6.51
CA ARG A 270 -3.67 -10.86 6.04
C ARG A 270 -2.57 -11.82 5.61
N VAL A 271 -1.63 -11.39 4.76
CA VAL A 271 -0.56 -12.25 4.26
C VAL A 271 0.37 -12.65 5.41
N LEU A 272 0.74 -11.73 6.29
CA LEU A 272 1.60 -12.02 7.45
C LEU A 272 0.94 -12.99 8.45
N LYS A 273 -0.39 -13.06 8.53
CA LYS A 273 -1.08 -14.08 9.33
C LYS A 273 -0.92 -15.49 8.75
N VAL A 274 -0.80 -15.62 7.42
CA VAL A 274 -0.67 -16.91 6.73
C VAL A 274 0.80 -17.35 6.65
N VAL A 275 1.69 -16.42 6.32
CA VAL A 275 3.13 -16.68 6.11
C VAL A 275 4.02 -15.72 6.91
N PRO A 276 3.99 -15.77 8.26
CA PRO A 276 4.71 -14.81 9.12
C PRO A 276 6.24 -14.88 9.01
N PHE A 277 6.75 -15.93 8.37
CA PHE A 277 8.19 -16.17 8.18
C PHE A 277 8.71 -15.59 6.86
N LEU A 278 7.83 -15.12 5.97
CA LEU A 278 8.23 -14.57 4.67
C LEU A 278 8.52 -13.08 4.82
N ARG A 279 9.67 -12.63 4.29
CA ARG A 279 9.99 -11.21 4.18
C ARG A 279 9.37 -10.68 2.88
N LEU A 280 8.24 -10.00 3.03
CA LEU A 280 7.51 -9.39 1.92
C LEU A 280 8.19 -8.10 1.48
N ASP A 281 7.91 -7.67 0.26
CA ASP A 281 8.12 -6.27 -0.14
C ASP A 281 7.27 -5.35 0.77
N GLY A 282 7.79 -4.15 1.02
CA GLY A 282 7.10 -3.14 1.82
C GLY A 282 5.99 -2.43 1.06
N ASP A 283 5.94 -2.56 -0.27
CA ASP A 283 5.04 -1.84 -1.16
C ASP A 283 4.24 -2.81 -2.06
N PRO A 284 3.10 -3.35 -1.59
CA PRO A 284 2.24 -4.19 -2.41
C PRO A 284 1.52 -3.36 -3.47
N TYR A 285 1.45 -3.87 -4.69
CA TYR A 285 0.79 -3.19 -5.81
C TYR A 285 -0.38 -4.00 -6.37
N LEU A 286 -1.36 -3.29 -6.93
CA LEU A 286 -2.52 -3.90 -7.56
C LEU A 286 -2.29 -4.13 -9.06
N VAL A 287 -2.77 -5.25 -9.60
CA VAL A 287 -2.75 -5.58 -11.03
C VAL A 287 -4.16 -5.91 -11.52
N VAL A 288 -4.51 -5.37 -12.69
CA VAL A 288 -5.77 -5.68 -13.39
C VAL A 288 -5.53 -6.79 -14.40
N THR A 289 -6.02 -8.00 -14.11
CA THR A 289 -5.86 -9.16 -15.00
C THR A 289 -7.15 -9.94 -15.12
N GLU A 290 -7.52 -10.35 -16.33
CA GLU A 290 -8.73 -11.15 -16.60
C GLU A 290 -10.02 -10.51 -16.04
N GLY A 291 -10.15 -9.18 -16.13
CA GLY A 291 -11.30 -8.45 -15.59
C GLY A 291 -11.30 -8.28 -14.07
N LYS A 292 -10.29 -8.81 -13.36
CA LYS A 292 -10.19 -8.81 -11.90
C LYS A 292 -9.00 -8.00 -11.41
N MET A 293 -9.11 -7.49 -10.20
CA MET A 293 -8.06 -6.78 -9.50
C MET A 293 -7.39 -7.73 -8.50
N LYS A 294 -6.06 -7.86 -8.57
CA LYS A 294 -5.26 -8.77 -7.71
C LYS A 294 -4.10 -8.02 -7.09
N TRP A 295 -3.84 -8.24 -5.81
CA TRP A 295 -2.69 -7.68 -5.10
C TRP A 295 -1.47 -8.60 -5.24
N ILE A 296 -0.29 -8.00 -5.45
CA ILE A 296 1.00 -8.68 -5.59
C ILE A 296 2.01 -8.05 -4.62
N TYR A 297 2.86 -8.91 -4.03
CA TYR A 297 4.05 -8.56 -3.26
C TYR A 297 5.31 -9.02 -3.99
#